data_AF-A0A5U6RIK6-F1
#
_entry.id   AF-A0A5U6RIK6-F1
#
_cell.length_a   1.000
_cell.length_b   1.000
_cell.length_c   1.000
_cell.angle_alpha   90.00
_cell.angle_beta   90.00
_cell.angle_gamma   90.00
#
_symmetry.space_group_name_H-M   'P 1'
#
loop_
_entity.id
_entity.type
_entity.pdbx_description
1 polymer ?
#
loop_
_entity_poly.entity_id
_entity_poly.type
_entity_poly.pdbx_seq_one_letter_code
_entity_poly.pdbx_strand_id
1 'polypeptide(L)'
;ISGSGQVVKSGDGALTLSGANSYSGGTLISDGTLVASNVEALGTGDVTDDAVLELNTGGDFDNAISGSGQVVKSGDETLTLSGSNTYTGGTLISGGTLVASNVEALGSGDVTNDAVLELNTGGTFDNVISGSGQVVKSGDDALTLSGANTYTGGTTINDGTLVATSVDALGTGDVTDNATLELNTGGTFDNAISGSGQVVKSGDKMLTLSGANSYSGGTLISDGTLVASNVESLGTGDVTNNATLELNTGGDFTNNISGSGQVVKSGDETLTLSGSNT
;
A
#
# COMPACT_ATOMS: atom_id res chain seq x y z
N ILE A 1 -10.13 7.29 34.26
CA ILE A 1 -9.87 8.75 34.34
C ILE A 1 -11.00 9.45 33.61
N SER A 2 -11.55 10.52 34.18
CA SER A 2 -12.64 11.31 33.59
C SER A 2 -12.45 12.80 33.87
N GLY A 3 -13.18 13.65 33.14
CA GLY A 3 -13.15 15.12 33.29
C GLY A 3 -12.48 15.84 32.12
N SER A 4 -12.36 17.17 32.19
CA SER A 4 -11.84 18.00 31.10
C SER A 4 -10.33 18.28 31.17
N GLY A 5 -9.61 17.63 32.09
CA GLY A 5 -8.17 17.82 32.26
C GLY A 5 -7.36 17.06 31.21
N GLN A 6 -6.15 17.55 30.93
CA GLN A 6 -5.17 16.85 30.11
C GLN A 6 -4.45 15.78 30.94
N VAL A 7 -4.23 14.61 30.35
CA VAL A 7 -3.33 13.60 30.90
C VAL A 7 -1.92 13.83 30.35
N VAL A 8 -0.92 13.90 31.23
CA VAL A 8 0.49 14.10 30.83
C VAL A 8 1.31 12.88 31.24
N LYS A 9 1.88 12.19 30.25
CA LYS A 9 2.91 11.18 30.43
C LYS A 9 4.29 11.86 30.31
N SER A 10 5.09 11.72 31.36
CA SER A 10 6.47 12.21 31.44
C SER A 10 7.41 11.16 32.03
N GLY A 11 8.72 11.40 31.93
CA GLY A 11 9.80 10.50 32.35
C GLY A 11 9.99 9.29 31.45
N ASP A 12 11.20 8.73 31.45
CA ASP A 12 11.70 7.73 30.50
C ASP A 12 10.96 6.38 30.55
N GLY A 13 10.22 6.10 31.63
CA GLY A 13 9.57 4.80 31.84
C GLY A 13 8.32 4.56 30.99
N ALA A 14 7.89 3.31 30.91
CA ALA A 14 6.61 2.94 30.30
C ALA A 14 5.45 3.12 31.29
N LEU A 15 4.31 3.62 30.80
CA LEU A 15 3.04 3.66 31.52
C LEU A 15 1.97 2.94 30.69
N THR A 16 1.26 1.98 31.28
CA THR A 16 0.14 1.31 30.62
C THR A 16 -1.20 1.84 31.10
N LEU A 17 -2.06 2.23 30.17
CA LEU A 17 -3.48 2.53 30.39
C LEU A 17 -4.31 1.41 29.75
N SER A 18 -4.88 0.55 30.59
CA SER A 18 -5.62 -0.64 30.14
C SER A 18 -7.15 -0.53 30.27
N GLY A 19 -7.64 0.49 30.95
CA GLY A 19 -9.06 0.73 31.14
C GLY A 19 -9.59 1.81 30.21
N ALA A 20 -10.87 1.72 29.86
CA ALA A 20 -11.59 2.79 29.18
C ALA A 20 -11.58 4.07 30.03
N ASN A 21 -11.28 5.19 29.38
CA ASN A 21 -11.24 6.51 30.01
C ASN A 21 -12.16 7.48 29.26
N SER A 22 -12.68 8.49 29.97
CA SER A 22 -13.65 9.46 29.40
C SER A 22 -13.23 10.90 29.62
N TYR A 23 -11.92 11.15 29.79
CA TYR A 23 -11.42 12.51 29.83
C TYR A 23 -11.35 13.11 28.43
N SER A 24 -11.56 14.42 28.33
CA SER A 24 -11.66 15.13 27.05
C SER A 24 -10.56 16.18 26.84
N GLY A 25 -9.69 16.42 27.82
CA GLY A 25 -8.62 17.42 27.72
C GLY A 25 -7.40 17.00 26.91
N GLY A 26 -7.43 15.82 26.29
CA GLY A 26 -6.34 15.26 25.50
C GLY A 26 -5.22 14.62 26.32
N THR A 27 -4.23 14.10 25.61
CA THR A 27 -3.07 13.41 26.17
C THR A 27 -1.78 14.03 25.63
N LEU A 28 -0.83 14.37 26.50
CA LEU A 28 0.54 14.74 26.13
C LEU A 28 1.49 13.63 26.54
N ILE A 29 2.27 13.11 25.60
CA ILE A 29 3.36 12.16 25.84
C ILE A 29 4.66 12.92 25.59
N SER A 30 5.26 13.41 26.67
CA SER A 30 6.48 14.22 26.60
C SER A 30 7.77 13.39 26.64
N ASP A 31 7.71 12.17 27.19
CA ASP A 31 8.86 11.29 27.33
C ASP A 31 8.44 9.84 27.66
N GLY A 32 9.33 8.88 27.39
CA GLY A 32 9.13 7.45 27.57
C GLY A 32 8.05 6.87 26.66
N THR A 33 7.37 5.83 27.13
CA THR A 33 6.32 5.13 26.37
C THR A 33 4.97 5.20 27.09
N LEU A 34 3.92 5.55 26.36
CA LEU A 34 2.54 5.34 26.80
C LEU A 34 1.95 4.16 26.04
N VAL A 35 1.58 3.10 26.77
CA VAL A 35 0.92 1.92 26.20
C VAL A 35 -0.58 2.01 26.44
N ALA A 36 -1.37 2.10 25.37
CA ALA A 36 -2.82 1.99 25.40
C ALA A 36 -3.24 0.55 25.08
N SER A 37 -3.71 -0.20 26.08
CA SER A 37 -4.18 -1.59 25.92
C SER A 37 -5.70 -1.71 25.76
N ASN A 38 -6.35 -0.59 25.47
CA ASN A 38 -7.77 -0.47 25.19
C ASN A 38 -7.95 0.75 24.28
N VAL A 39 -8.82 0.68 23.27
CA VAL A 39 -8.97 1.77 22.29
C VAL A 39 -9.49 3.06 22.93
N GLU A 40 -10.29 2.96 23.99
CA GLU A 40 -10.81 4.10 24.75
C GLU A 40 -9.83 4.54 25.87
N ALA A 41 -8.62 3.98 25.93
CA ALA A 41 -7.66 4.30 27.00
C ALA A 41 -7.23 5.77 26.99
N LEU A 42 -7.26 6.43 25.84
CA LEU A 42 -6.79 7.82 25.69
C LEU A 42 -7.90 8.87 25.79
N GLY A 43 -9.10 8.47 26.22
CA GLY A 43 -10.25 9.38 26.29
C GLY A 43 -10.65 9.86 24.89
N THR A 44 -11.31 11.02 24.82
CA THR A 44 -11.86 11.56 23.57
C THR A 44 -11.11 12.79 23.06
N GLY A 45 -9.99 13.15 23.69
CA GLY A 45 -9.21 14.32 23.31
C GLY A 45 -7.97 13.92 22.51
N ASP A 46 -7.50 14.83 21.67
CA ASP A 46 -6.32 14.63 20.82
C ASP A 46 -5.07 14.26 21.63
N VAL A 47 -4.15 13.59 20.95
CA VAL A 47 -2.85 13.18 21.47
C VAL A 47 -1.75 14.05 20.87
N THR A 48 -0.94 14.65 21.73
CA THR A 48 0.37 15.19 21.36
C THR A 48 1.41 14.19 21.81
N ASP A 49 1.99 13.46 20.86
CA ASP A 49 3.04 12.48 21.07
C ASP A 49 4.40 13.05 20.63
N ASP A 50 5.25 13.36 21.60
CA ASP A 50 6.63 13.78 21.39
C ASP A 50 7.64 12.67 21.75
N ALA A 51 7.16 11.45 22.06
CA ALA A 51 8.00 10.31 22.43
C ALA A 51 7.52 9.01 21.77
N VAL A 52 6.89 8.08 22.51
CA VAL A 52 6.35 6.85 21.95
C VAL A 52 4.92 6.60 22.45
N LEU A 53 3.98 6.52 21.51
CA LEU A 53 2.63 6.01 21.72
C LEU A 53 2.53 4.56 21.22
N GLU A 54 2.35 3.60 22.13
CA GLU A 54 2.09 2.20 21.78
C GLU A 54 0.59 1.87 21.88
N LEU A 55 -0.04 1.56 20.75
CA LEU A 55 -1.42 1.11 20.63
C LEU A 55 -1.44 -0.43 20.60
N ASN A 56 -1.60 -1.03 21.78
CA ASN A 56 -1.69 -2.47 21.99
C ASN A 56 -3.16 -2.90 22.18
N THR A 57 -3.99 -2.60 21.19
CA THR A 57 -5.44 -2.81 21.20
C THR A 57 -5.96 -3.00 19.77
N GLY A 58 -7.17 -3.54 19.63
CA GLY A 58 -7.99 -3.37 18.43
C GLY A 58 -9.11 -2.34 18.62
N GLY A 59 -9.88 -2.09 17.57
CA GLY A 59 -11.00 -1.14 17.54
C GLY A 59 -10.74 0.09 16.67
N ASP A 60 -11.59 1.11 16.79
CA ASP A 60 -11.46 2.37 16.05
C ASP A 60 -10.87 3.46 16.95
N PHE A 61 -9.71 4.00 16.57
CA PHE A 61 -9.05 5.10 17.24
C PHE A 61 -9.17 6.37 16.39
N ASP A 62 -10.03 7.28 16.83
CA ASP A 62 -10.47 8.48 16.10
C ASP A 62 -9.79 9.78 16.55
N ASN A 63 -9.15 9.78 17.73
CA ASN A 63 -8.42 10.95 18.23
C ASN A 63 -7.28 11.33 17.25
N ALA A 64 -7.10 12.63 17.00
CA ALA A 64 -5.96 13.10 16.22
C ALA A 64 -4.66 12.96 17.02
N ILE A 65 -3.59 12.56 16.35
CA ILE A 65 -2.24 12.40 16.89
C ILE A 65 -1.34 13.41 16.19
N SER A 66 -0.59 14.17 16.97
CA SER A 66 0.35 15.21 16.54
C SER A 66 1.69 15.04 17.25
N GLY A 67 2.74 15.75 16.82
CA GLY A 67 4.03 15.79 17.50
C GLY A 67 5.17 15.06 16.76
N SER A 68 6.30 14.91 17.43
CA SER A 68 7.51 14.29 16.85
C SER A 68 7.71 12.82 17.21
N GLY A 69 6.82 12.25 18.00
CA GLY A 69 6.91 10.89 18.51
C GLY A 69 6.58 9.81 17.48
N GLN A 70 6.89 8.57 17.86
CA GLN A 70 6.61 7.36 17.10
C GLN A 70 5.31 6.71 17.59
N VAL A 71 4.45 6.36 16.65
CA VAL A 71 3.30 5.49 16.91
C VAL A 71 3.70 4.02 16.69
N VAL A 72 3.39 3.16 17.64
CA VAL A 72 3.65 1.71 17.58
C VAL A 72 2.32 0.96 17.65
N LYS A 73 2.01 0.14 16.65
CA LYS A 73 0.94 -0.85 16.70
C LYS A 73 1.55 -2.22 17.03
N SER A 74 1.23 -2.77 18.20
CA SER A 74 1.81 -4.03 18.70
C SER A 74 0.79 -5.12 19.02
N GLY A 75 -0.48 -4.79 19.21
CA GLY A 75 -1.52 -5.78 19.54
C GLY A 75 -1.86 -6.70 18.37
N ASP A 76 -2.34 -7.91 18.63
CA ASP A 76 -2.67 -8.90 17.59
C ASP A 76 -3.96 -8.58 16.82
N GLU A 77 -4.81 -7.70 17.36
CA GLU A 77 -6.11 -7.34 16.80
C GLU A 77 -6.00 -6.31 15.67
N THR A 78 -7.10 -6.10 14.95
CA THR A 78 -7.23 -5.01 13.98
C THR A 78 -7.50 -3.68 14.68
N LEU A 79 -6.67 -2.68 14.41
CA LEU A 79 -6.87 -1.30 14.84
C LEU A 79 -7.08 -0.40 13.64
N THR A 80 -8.17 0.36 13.62
CA THR A 80 -8.41 1.42 12.64
C THR A 80 -7.91 2.75 13.19
N LEU A 81 -6.98 3.41 12.49
CA LEU A 81 -6.65 4.81 12.71
C LEU A 81 -7.47 5.65 11.75
N SER A 82 -8.33 6.50 12.29
CA SER A 82 -9.20 7.38 11.51
C SER A 82 -9.01 8.87 11.79
N GLY A 83 -8.28 9.22 12.84
CA GLY A 83 -7.89 10.61 13.12
C GLY A 83 -7.09 11.22 11.97
N SER A 84 -7.26 12.53 11.75
CA SER A 84 -6.41 13.29 10.83
C SER A 84 -5.09 13.59 11.53
N ASN A 85 -4.10 12.75 11.29
CA ASN A 85 -2.87 12.74 12.07
C ASN A 85 -1.78 13.59 11.42
N THR A 86 -0.95 14.22 12.25
CA THR A 86 0.12 15.15 11.84
C THR A 86 1.47 14.82 12.49
N TYR A 87 1.58 13.67 13.17
CA TYR A 87 2.84 13.25 13.75
C TYR A 87 3.89 12.95 12.67
N THR A 88 5.16 13.08 13.06
CA THR A 88 6.31 13.04 12.14
C THR A 88 7.32 11.94 12.46
N GLY A 89 7.26 11.33 13.65
CA GLY A 89 8.24 10.31 14.08
C GLY A 89 8.06 8.92 13.45
N GLY A 90 7.01 8.74 12.63
CA GLY A 90 6.73 7.52 11.90
C GLY A 90 5.91 6.49 12.68
N THR A 91 5.67 5.36 12.01
CA THR A 91 4.78 4.31 12.50
C THR A 91 5.48 2.96 12.43
N LEU A 92 5.50 2.22 13.53
CA LEU A 92 5.93 0.82 13.58
C LEU A 92 4.71 -0.09 13.72
N ILE A 93 4.52 -1.03 12.79
CA ILE A 93 3.48 -2.06 12.85
C ILE A 93 4.17 -3.39 13.13
N SER A 94 4.14 -3.82 14.38
CA SER A 94 4.81 -5.04 14.86
C SER A 94 3.86 -6.22 15.09
N GLY A 95 2.55 -5.99 15.09
CA GLY A 95 1.54 -7.02 15.31
C GLY A 95 0.15 -6.65 14.77
N GLY A 96 -0.64 -7.67 14.47
CA GLY A 96 -2.02 -7.57 13.98
C GLY A 96 -2.14 -6.80 12.67
N THR A 97 -3.28 -6.13 12.50
CA THR A 97 -3.58 -5.28 11.34
C THR A 97 -3.72 -3.82 11.78
N LEU A 98 -3.06 -2.91 11.07
CA LEU A 98 -3.32 -1.48 11.17
C LEU A 98 -4.10 -1.04 9.92
N VAL A 99 -5.31 -0.54 10.10
CA VAL A 99 -6.14 0.03 9.03
C VAL A 99 -5.99 1.54 9.03
N ALA A 100 -5.52 2.12 7.93
CA ALA A 100 -5.53 3.55 7.67
C ALA A 100 -6.77 3.90 6.84
N SER A 101 -7.73 4.63 7.43
CA SER A 101 -9.00 4.97 6.74
C SER A 101 -8.95 6.27 5.93
N ASN A 102 -7.87 7.03 6.03
CA ASN A 102 -7.56 8.22 5.24
C ASN A 102 -6.04 8.32 5.01
N VAL A 103 -5.60 9.12 4.03
CA VAL A 103 -4.17 9.25 3.70
C VAL A 103 -3.38 9.92 4.82
N GLU A 104 -4.01 10.79 5.62
CA GLU A 104 -3.39 11.44 6.77
C GLU A 104 -3.37 10.55 8.02
N ALA A 105 -4.00 9.37 8.00
CA ALA A 105 -4.15 8.53 9.19
C ALA A 105 -2.80 8.07 9.79
N LEU A 106 -1.73 8.04 8.99
CA LEU A 106 -0.40 7.63 9.46
C LEU A 106 0.60 8.79 9.61
N GLY A 107 0.11 10.03 9.63
CA GLY A 107 0.97 11.21 9.69
C GLY A 107 1.92 11.29 8.49
N SER A 108 3.10 11.88 8.69
CA SER A 108 4.06 12.15 7.60
C SER A 108 5.40 11.40 7.72
N GLY A 109 5.57 10.61 8.78
CA GLY A 109 6.79 9.82 8.98
C GLY A 109 6.76 8.48 8.25
N ASP A 110 7.92 7.83 8.15
CA ASP A 110 8.05 6.51 7.52
C ASP A 110 7.25 5.43 8.28
N VAL A 111 6.83 4.40 7.54
CA VAL A 111 6.14 3.23 8.09
C VAL A 111 7.08 2.01 8.05
N THR A 112 7.41 1.47 9.21
CA THR A 112 8.02 0.13 9.32
C THR A 112 6.89 -0.88 9.54
N ASN A 113 6.59 -1.67 8.50
CA ASN A 113 5.52 -2.66 8.52
C ASN A 113 6.11 -4.06 8.63
N ASP A 114 6.02 -4.68 9.80
CA ASP A 114 6.42 -6.06 10.07
C ASP A 114 5.22 -7.01 10.24
N ALA A 115 3.99 -6.50 10.06
CA ALA A 115 2.75 -7.27 10.12
C ALA A 115 1.84 -6.97 8.92
N VAL A 116 0.64 -6.38 9.13
CA VAL A 116 -0.27 -6.00 8.05
C VAL A 116 -0.62 -4.52 8.14
N LEU A 117 -0.38 -3.81 7.04
CA LEU A 117 -0.89 -2.46 6.81
C LEU A 117 -2.03 -2.53 5.79
N GLU A 118 -3.24 -2.14 6.20
CA GLU A 118 -4.39 -2.03 5.32
C GLU A 118 -4.70 -0.57 5.02
N LEU A 119 -4.58 -0.19 3.75
CA LEU A 119 -4.90 1.13 3.21
C LEU A 119 -6.34 1.12 2.68
N ASN A 120 -7.27 1.50 3.54
CA ASN A 120 -8.69 1.62 3.22
C ASN A 120 -9.04 3.07 2.89
N THR A 121 -8.43 3.59 1.83
CA THR A 121 -8.60 5.00 1.42
C THR A 121 -8.27 5.22 -0.06
N GLY A 122 -8.53 6.43 -0.54
CA GLY A 122 -8.09 6.95 -1.83
C GLY A 122 -7.24 8.21 -1.68
N GLY A 123 -6.63 8.68 -2.76
CA GLY A 123 -5.74 9.84 -2.75
C GLY A 123 -4.27 9.45 -2.98
N THR A 124 -3.33 10.20 -2.41
CA THR A 124 -1.89 9.90 -2.49
C THR A 124 -1.34 9.54 -1.13
N PHE A 125 -0.69 8.39 -1.03
CA PHE A 125 0.07 7.95 0.13
C PHE A 125 1.55 8.01 -0.23
N ASP A 126 2.27 8.91 0.43
CA ASP A 126 3.68 9.27 0.12
C ASP A 126 4.69 8.81 1.18
N ASN A 127 4.23 8.35 2.35
CA ASN A 127 5.09 7.76 3.36
C ASN A 127 5.87 6.57 2.77
N VAL A 128 7.15 6.47 3.12
CA VAL A 128 7.97 5.31 2.76
C VAL A 128 7.59 4.13 3.64
N ILE A 129 7.27 3.00 3.02
CA ILE A 129 6.94 1.75 3.68
C ILE A 129 8.13 0.79 3.54
N SER A 130 8.58 0.24 4.66
CA SER A 130 9.64 -0.78 4.77
C SER A 130 9.18 -1.96 5.63
N GLY A 131 10.02 -2.97 5.81
CA GLY A 131 9.74 -4.14 6.68
C GLY A 131 9.24 -5.38 5.94
N SER A 132 8.99 -6.45 6.68
CA SER A 132 8.62 -7.76 6.10
C SER A 132 7.13 -7.98 5.92
N GLY A 133 6.31 -7.04 6.37
CA GLY A 133 4.86 -7.12 6.40
C GLY A 133 4.18 -6.95 5.04
N GLN A 134 2.90 -7.30 5.00
CA GLN A 134 2.03 -7.18 3.84
C GLN A 134 1.37 -5.80 3.78
N VAL A 135 1.23 -5.24 2.59
CA VAL A 135 0.36 -4.09 2.32
C VAL A 135 -0.93 -4.57 1.64
N VAL A 136 -2.08 -4.13 2.14
CA VAL A 136 -3.41 -4.45 1.60
C VAL A 136 -4.09 -3.15 1.17
N LYS A 137 -4.60 -3.11 -0.06
CA LYS A 137 -5.48 -2.04 -0.55
C LYS A 137 -6.92 -2.54 -0.59
N SER A 138 -7.81 -1.94 0.20
CA SER A 138 -9.20 -2.41 0.35
C SER A 138 -10.28 -1.37 0.10
N GLY A 139 -9.95 -0.07 0.02
CA GLY A 139 -10.95 0.97 -0.28
C GLY A 139 -11.39 0.97 -1.74
N ASP A 140 -12.59 1.44 -2.06
CA ASP A 140 -13.13 1.45 -3.44
C ASP A 140 -12.45 2.50 -4.34
N ASP A 141 -11.90 3.56 -3.73
CA ASP A 141 -11.30 4.69 -4.45
C ASP A 141 -9.90 4.36 -4.99
N ALA A 142 -9.43 5.19 -5.93
CA ALA A 142 -8.06 5.11 -6.42
C ALA A 142 -7.06 5.61 -5.35
N LEU A 143 -6.06 4.78 -5.03
CA LEU A 143 -4.95 5.14 -4.16
C LEU A 143 -3.64 5.13 -4.94
N THR A 144 -2.91 6.24 -4.87
CA THR A 144 -1.58 6.38 -5.44
C THR A 144 -0.52 6.11 -4.38
N LEU A 145 0.28 5.06 -4.54
CA LEU A 145 1.50 4.84 -3.77
C LEU A 145 2.65 5.54 -4.50
N SER A 146 3.27 6.50 -3.80
CA SER A 146 4.36 7.31 -4.35
C SER A 146 5.66 7.24 -3.57
N GLY A 147 5.65 6.67 -2.37
CA GLY A 147 6.84 6.40 -1.58
C GLY A 147 7.80 5.44 -2.30
N ALA A 148 9.11 5.63 -2.09
CA ALA A 148 10.15 4.70 -2.54
C ALA A 148 10.21 3.50 -1.59
N ASN A 149 9.29 2.56 -1.78
CA ASN A 149 9.01 1.52 -0.81
C ASN A 149 10.03 0.36 -0.89
N THR A 150 10.30 -0.26 0.26
CA THR A 150 11.27 -1.36 0.39
C THR A 150 10.71 -2.57 1.13
N TYR A 151 9.41 -2.60 1.38
CA TYR A 151 8.78 -3.75 2.03
C TYR A 151 8.81 -5.00 1.17
N THR A 152 8.88 -6.17 1.82
CA THR A 152 9.09 -7.44 1.14
C THR A 152 7.92 -8.41 1.23
N GLY A 153 6.91 -8.14 2.08
CA GLY A 153 5.79 -9.05 2.33
C GLY A 153 4.73 -9.11 1.22
N GLY A 154 4.87 -8.26 0.19
CA GLY A 154 3.99 -8.20 -0.96
C GLY A 154 2.77 -7.30 -0.78
N THR A 155 2.01 -7.15 -1.86
CA THR A 155 0.85 -6.27 -1.95
C THR A 155 -0.38 -7.08 -2.32
N THR A 156 -1.50 -6.89 -1.62
CA THR A 156 -2.81 -7.43 -2.03
C THR A 156 -3.75 -6.29 -2.36
N ILE A 157 -4.38 -6.34 -3.53
CA ILE A 157 -5.36 -5.36 -3.99
C ILE A 157 -6.72 -6.05 -4.00
N ASN A 158 -7.57 -5.72 -3.03
CA ASN A 158 -8.90 -6.31 -2.89
C ASN A 158 -9.97 -5.50 -3.64
N ASP A 159 -9.85 -4.17 -3.65
CA ASP A 159 -10.83 -3.28 -4.30
C ASP A 159 -10.19 -1.97 -4.80
N GLY A 160 -10.94 -1.29 -5.67
CA GLY A 160 -10.58 -0.03 -6.29
C GLY A 160 -9.38 -0.11 -7.23
N THR A 161 -8.62 0.98 -7.29
CA THR A 161 -7.40 1.05 -8.11
C THR A 161 -6.20 1.36 -7.22
N LEU A 162 -5.14 0.59 -7.37
CA LEU A 162 -3.82 0.91 -6.82
C LEU A 162 -2.93 1.45 -7.93
N VAL A 163 -2.51 2.71 -7.83
CA VAL A 163 -1.62 3.38 -8.78
C VAL A 163 -0.19 3.38 -8.25
N ALA A 164 0.73 2.76 -8.97
CA ALA A 164 2.16 2.77 -8.68
C ALA A 164 2.87 3.78 -9.62
N THR A 165 3.54 4.77 -9.04
CA THR A 165 4.20 5.86 -9.80
C THR A 165 5.69 5.65 -10.05
N SER A 166 6.26 4.60 -9.46
CA SER A 166 7.62 4.11 -9.72
C SER A 166 7.63 2.58 -9.67
N VAL A 167 8.69 1.94 -10.18
CA VAL A 167 8.82 0.47 -10.08
C VAL A 167 9.04 -0.01 -8.66
N ASP A 168 9.58 0.85 -7.79
CA ASP A 168 9.81 0.56 -6.37
C ASP A 168 8.59 0.91 -5.49
N ALA A 169 7.53 1.50 -6.06
CA ALA A 169 6.36 1.94 -5.28
C ALA A 169 5.63 0.78 -4.58
N LEU A 170 5.83 -0.47 -5.02
CA LEU A 170 5.22 -1.66 -4.41
C LEU A 170 6.23 -2.55 -3.67
N GLY A 171 7.43 -2.03 -3.37
CA GLY A 171 8.49 -2.82 -2.75
C GLY A 171 8.93 -3.99 -3.64
N THR A 172 9.45 -5.06 -3.02
CA THR A 172 10.02 -6.20 -3.77
C THR A 172 9.18 -7.47 -3.67
N GLY A 173 8.07 -7.45 -2.93
CA GLY A 173 7.19 -8.61 -2.77
C GLY A 173 6.18 -8.74 -3.91
N ASP A 174 5.66 -9.95 -4.12
CA ASP A 174 4.68 -10.21 -5.18
C ASP A 174 3.36 -9.45 -4.96
N VAL A 175 2.63 -9.25 -6.06
CA VAL A 175 1.32 -8.59 -6.07
C VAL A 175 0.21 -9.62 -6.32
N THR A 176 -0.77 -9.66 -5.42
CA THR A 176 -2.05 -10.33 -5.64
C THR A 176 -3.09 -9.27 -5.99
N ASP A 177 -3.39 -9.13 -7.27
CA ASP A 177 -4.36 -8.16 -7.80
C ASP A 177 -5.72 -8.83 -8.04
N ASN A 178 -6.73 -8.46 -7.25
CA ASN A 178 -8.12 -8.88 -7.45
C ASN A 178 -9.01 -7.74 -7.96
N ALA A 179 -8.45 -6.56 -8.23
CA ALA A 179 -9.17 -5.38 -8.67
C ALA A 179 -8.46 -4.71 -9.86
N THR A 180 -7.84 -3.54 -9.67
CA THR A 180 -7.04 -2.87 -10.71
C THR A 180 -5.69 -2.43 -10.16
N LEU A 181 -4.62 -2.92 -10.79
CA LEU A 181 -3.27 -2.39 -10.63
C LEU A 181 -2.93 -1.46 -11.80
N GLU A 182 -2.75 -0.16 -11.54
CA GLU A 182 -2.26 0.80 -12.53
C GLU A 182 -0.76 1.07 -12.35
N LEU A 183 0.03 0.74 -13.36
CA LEU A 183 1.47 1.00 -13.42
C LEU A 183 1.70 2.27 -14.26
N ASN A 184 1.73 3.42 -13.59
CA ASN A 184 2.05 4.73 -14.18
C ASN A 184 3.54 5.04 -13.99
N THR A 185 4.38 4.19 -14.56
CA THR A 185 5.84 4.24 -14.39
C THR A 185 6.57 3.76 -15.64
N GLY A 186 7.90 3.95 -15.65
CA GLY A 186 8.81 3.30 -16.58
C GLY A 186 9.93 2.58 -15.84
N GLY A 187 10.72 1.79 -16.57
CA GLY A 187 11.74 0.91 -15.99
C GLY A 187 11.32 -0.56 -16.08
N THR A 188 11.86 -1.40 -15.20
CA THR A 188 11.55 -2.84 -15.15
C THR A 188 10.79 -3.12 -13.86
N PHE A 189 9.60 -3.70 -13.97
CA PHE A 189 8.79 -4.15 -12.86
C PHE A 189 8.85 -5.68 -12.80
N ASP A 190 9.47 -6.17 -11.73
CA ASP A 190 9.95 -7.55 -11.63
C ASP A 190 9.08 -8.42 -10.71
N ASN A 191 8.24 -7.80 -9.89
CA ASN A 191 7.34 -8.47 -8.96
C ASN A 191 6.36 -9.35 -9.76
N ALA A 192 6.11 -10.58 -9.29
CA ALA A 192 5.10 -11.42 -9.91
C ALA A 192 3.71 -10.88 -9.57
N ILE A 193 2.84 -10.83 -10.58
CA ILE A 193 1.45 -10.38 -10.45
C ILE A 193 0.55 -11.60 -10.67
N SER A 194 -0.37 -11.82 -9.73
CA SER A 194 -1.37 -12.90 -9.76
C SER A 194 -2.77 -12.35 -9.45
N GLY A 195 -3.80 -13.19 -9.55
CA GLY A 195 -5.17 -12.84 -9.17
C GLY A 195 -6.09 -12.56 -10.36
N SER A 196 -7.32 -12.12 -10.07
CA SER A 196 -8.36 -11.91 -11.10
C SER A 196 -8.41 -10.50 -11.67
N GLY A 197 -7.59 -9.58 -11.15
CA GLY A 197 -7.60 -8.16 -11.47
C GLY A 197 -7.01 -7.81 -12.84
N GLN A 198 -7.22 -6.55 -13.23
CA GLN A 198 -6.72 -5.96 -14.46
C GLN A 198 -5.44 -5.16 -14.18
N VAL A 199 -4.40 -5.42 -14.99
CA VAL A 199 -3.22 -4.57 -15.03
C VAL A 199 -3.40 -3.46 -16.07
N VAL A 200 -3.18 -2.21 -15.68
CA VAL A 200 -3.22 -1.05 -16.57
C VAL A 200 -1.82 -0.45 -16.69
N LYS A 201 -1.26 -0.40 -17.89
CA LYS A 201 -0.09 0.42 -18.20
C LYS A 201 -0.56 1.79 -18.69
N SER A 202 -0.20 2.83 -17.95
CA SER A 202 -0.45 4.24 -18.29
C SER A 202 0.85 5.05 -18.28
N GLY A 203 0.77 6.33 -18.63
CA GLY A 203 1.93 7.22 -18.75
C GLY A 203 2.77 6.98 -20.01
N ASP A 204 3.54 7.98 -20.39
CA ASP A 204 4.28 8.03 -21.66
C ASP A 204 5.55 7.14 -21.68
N LYS A 205 6.04 6.74 -20.51
CA LYS A 205 7.28 5.99 -20.36
C LYS A 205 7.16 4.54 -20.85
N MET A 206 8.32 3.97 -21.16
CA MET A 206 8.48 2.54 -21.43
C MET A 206 8.57 1.77 -20.12
N LEU A 207 7.69 0.78 -19.94
CA LEU A 207 7.70 -0.17 -18.83
C LEU A 207 7.97 -1.57 -19.36
N THR A 208 8.89 -2.29 -18.73
CA THR A 208 9.08 -3.72 -18.94
C THR A 208 8.44 -4.50 -17.82
N LEU A 209 7.54 -5.43 -18.14
CA LEU A 209 7.09 -6.46 -17.22
C LEU A 209 7.99 -7.68 -17.35
N SER A 210 8.67 -8.02 -16.26
CA SER A 210 9.61 -9.15 -16.21
C SER A 210 9.20 -10.29 -15.30
N GLY A 211 8.29 -10.03 -14.35
CA GLY A 211 7.70 -11.04 -13.47
C GLY A 211 7.02 -12.19 -14.23
N ALA A 212 7.04 -13.37 -13.62
CA ALA A 212 6.27 -14.53 -14.07
C ALA A 212 4.80 -14.36 -13.65
N ASN A 213 4.03 -13.74 -14.51
CA ASN A 213 2.69 -13.25 -14.18
C ASN A 213 1.60 -14.31 -14.47
N SER A 214 0.61 -14.39 -13.58
CA SER A 214 -0.50 -15.35 -13.66
C SER A 214 -1.89 -14.71 -13.51
N TYR A 215 -1.97 -13.38 -13.53
CA TYR A 215 -3.24 -12.67 -13.42
C TYR A 215 -4.14 -12.93 -14.64
N SER A 216 -5.45 -12.96 -14.41
CA SER A 216 -6.44 -13.36 -15.44
C SER A 216 -7.34 -12.23 -15.94
N GLY A 217 -7.38 -11.06 -15.28
CA GLY A 217 -8.30 -9.97 -15.63
C GLY A 217 -7.89 -9.15 -16.87
N GLY A 218 -6.75 -9.47 -17.47
CA GLY A 218 -6.25 -8.86 -18.70
C GLY A 218 -5.37 -7.66 -18.48
N THR A 219 -4.84 -7.14 -19.59
CA THR A 219 -3.92 -6.00 -19.60
C THR A 219 -4.46 -4.89 -20.48
N LEU A 220 -4.59 -3.67 -19.94
CA LEU A 220 -4.88 -2.47 -20.72
C LEU A 220 -3.59 -1.66 -20.89
N ILE A 221 -3.22 -1.35 -22.13
CA ILE A 221 -2.13 -0.42 -22.45
C ILE A 221 -2.77 0.86 -22.96
N SER A 222 -2.90 1.86 -22.09
CA SER A 222 -3.56 3.11 -22.42
C SER A 222 -2.61 4.15 -23.01
N ASP A 223 -1.33 4.14 -22.60
CA ASP A 223 -0.30 5.05 -23.10
C ASP A 223 1.13 4.47 -22.98
N GLY A 224 2.06 5.07 -23.72
CA GLY A 224 3.48 4.72 -23.73
C GLY A 224 3.77 3.37 -24.38
N THR A 225 4.79 2.68 -23.85
CA THR A 225 5.21 1.36 -24.32
C THR A 225 5.20 0.36 -23.18
N LEU A 226 4.53 -0.77 -23.37
CA LEU A 226 4.66 -1.95 -22.52
C LEU A 226 5.54 -2.97 -23.21
N VAL A 227 6.63 -3.37 -22.58
CA VAL A 227 7.53 -4.43 -23.04
C VAL A 227 7.21 -5.71 -22.26
N ALA A 228 6.77 -6.75 -22.96
CA ALA A 228 6.65 -8.10 -22.44
C ALA A 228 7.97 -8.85 -22.68
N SER A 229 8.69 -9.18 -21.60
CA SER A 229 10.01 -9.82 -21.70
C SER A 229 9.95 -11.35 -21.83
N ASN A 230 8.79 -11.95 -21.59
CA ASN A 230 8.52 -13.38 -21.78
C ASN A 230 7.03 -13.57 -22.15
N VAL A 231 6.66 -14.74 -22.69
CA VAL A 231 5.26 -15.00 -23.12
C VAL A 231 4.26 -15.06 -21.97
N GLU A 232 4.72 -15.22 -20.73
CA GLU A 232 3.88 -15.28 -19.53
C GLU A 232 3.81 -13.91 -18.82
N SER A 233 4.56 -12.90 -19.28
CA SER A 233 4.68 -11.63 -18.55
C SER A 233 3.40 -10.80 -18.54
N LEU A 234 2.40 -11.14 -19.36
CA LEU A 234 1.11 -10.44 -19.42
C LEU A 234 -0.06 -11.27 -18.85
N GLY A 235 0.25 -12.32 -18.08
CA GLY A 235 -0.76 -13.20 -17.49
C GLY A 235 -1.56 -13.97 -18.55
N THR A 236 -2.77 -14.41 -18.21
CA THR A 236 -3.61 -15.24 -19.09
C THR A 236 -4.79 -14.49 -19.70
N GLY A 237 -5.03 -13.24 -19.29
CA GLY A 237 -6.16 -12.43 -19.76
C GLY A 237 -5.90 -11.73 -21.10
N ASP A 238 -6.95 -11.20 -21.72
CA ASP A 238 -6.84 -10.47 -22.99
C ASP A 238 -6.03 -9.18 -22.84
N VAL A 239 -5.37 -8.76 -23.93
CA VAL A 239 -4.65 -7.49 -24.02
C VAL A 239 -5.46 -6.50 -24.85
N THR A 240 -5.84 -5.38 -24.24
CA THR A 240 -6.35 -4.20 -24.95
C THR A 240 -5.20 -3.21 -25.13
N ASN A 241 -4.66 -3.14 -26.34
CA ASN A 241 -3.55 -2.27 -26.69
C ASN A 241 -4.04 -1.03 -27.43
N ASN A 242 -4.02 0.13 -26.76
CA ASN A 242 -4.33 1.42 -27.37
C ASN A 242 -3.07 2.28 -27.59
N ALA A 243 -1.88 1.76 -27.26
CA ALA A 243 -0.60 2.45 -27.42
C ALA A 243 0.43 1.53 -28.10
N THR A 244 1.56 1.20 -27.45
CA THR A 244 2.55 0.27 -27.99
C THR A 244 2.73 -0.93 -27.09
N LEU A 245 2.54 -2.13 -27.64
CA LEU A 245 2.96 -3.40 -27.05
C LEU A 245 4.21 -3.89 -27.77
N GLU A 246 5.31 -4.02 -27.05
CA GLU A 246 6.55 -4.63 -27.52
C GLU A 246 6.70 -6.04 -26.94
N LEU A 247 6.77 -7.05 -27.79
CA LEU A 247 6.97 -8.44 -27.42
C LEU A 247 8.45 -8.78 -27.62
N ASN A 248 9.24 -8.73 -26.54
CA ASN A 248 10.67 -9.06 -26.52
C ASN A 248 10.91 -10.50 -26.04
N THR A 249 10.28 -11.46 -26.71
CA THR A 249 10.30 -12.88 -26.32
C THR A 249 10.20 -13.79 -27.54
N GLY A 250 10.62 -15.05 -27.39
CA GLY A 250 10.20 -16.16 -28.24
C GLY A 250 9.06 -16.97 -27.62
N GLY A 251 8.47 -17.88 -28.40
CA GLY A 251 7.43 -18.80 -27.92
C GLY A 251 6.05 -18.56 -28.54
N ASP A 252 5.03 -19.09 -27.88
CA ASP A 252 3.63 -18.92 -28.28
C ASP A 252 2.92 -17.96 -27.33
N PHE A 253 2.46 -16.84 -27.87
CA PHE A 253 1.71 -15.82 -27.15
C PHE A 253 0.22 -16.04 -27.40
N THR A 254 -0.47 -16.55 -26.37
CA THR A 254 -1.83 -17.07 -26.48
C THR A 254 -2.91 -16.04 -26.18
N ASN A 255 -2.56 -14.91 -25.56
CA ASN A 255 -3.52 -13.88 -25.19
C ASN A 255 -4.15 -13.27 -26.46
N ASN A 256 -5.45 -12.97 -26.42
CA ASN A 256 -6.04 -12.19 -27.50
C ASN A 256 -5.52 -10.75 -27.43
N ILE A 257 -5.24 -10.15 -28.58
CA ILE A 257 -4.82 -8.75 -28.68
C ILE A 257 -5.89 -7.98 -29.45
N SER A 258 -6.37 -6.90 -28.86
CA SER A 258 -7.30 -5.96 -29.49
C SER A 258 -6.87 -4.51 -29.30
N GLY A 259 -7.53 -3.58 -29.97
CA GLY A 259 -7.38 -2.14 -29.76
C GLY A 259 -6.76 -1.42 -30.96
N SER A 260 -6.51 -0.12 -30.81
CA SER A 260 -6.01 0.73 -31.92
C SER A 260 -4.48 0.88 -31.95
N GLY A 261 -3.78 0.24 -31.01
CA GLY A 261 -2.35 0.39 -30.80
C GLY A 261 -1.48 -0.39 -31.80
N GLN A 262 -0.17 -0.24 -31.65
CA GLN A 262 0.84 -0.96 -32.40
C GLN A 262 1.38 -2.14 -31.60
N VAL A 263 1.56 -3.30 -32.26
CA VAL A 263 2.33 -4.43 -31.74
C VAL A 263 3.68 -4.48 -32.44
N VAL A 264 4.76 -4.54 -31.67
CA VAL A 264 6.15 -4.61 -32.14
C VAL A 264 6.75 -5.91 -31.65
N LYS A 265 7.36 -6.69 -32.55
CA LYS A 265 8.22 -7.82 -32.17
C LYS A 265 9.65 -7.33 -32.03
N SER A 266 10.27 -7.56 -30.88
CA SER A 266 11.70 -7.39 -30.65
C SER A 266 12.35 -8.70 -30.19
N GLY A 267 13.67 -8.80 -30.33
CA GLY A 267 14.43 -10.04 -30.07
C GLY A 267 14.44 -11.01 -31.25
N ASP A 268 15.42 -11.93 -31.23
CA ASP A 268 15.76 -12.80 -32.37
C ASP A 268 14.98 -14.11 -32.40
N GLU A 269 14.31 -14.45 -31.30
CA GLU A 269 13.56 -15.70 -31.20
C GLU A 269 12.24 -15.64 -31.97
N THR A 270 11.79 -16.80 -32.46
CA THR A 270 10.52 -16.92 -33.17
C THR A 270 9.36 -16.75 -32.20
N LEU A 271 8.41 -15.89 -32.56
CA LEU A 271 7.18 -15.65 -31.83
C LEU A 271 5.98 -16.10 -32.68
N THR A 272 5.09 -16.86 -32.05
CA THR A 272 3.77 -17.21 -32.60
C THR A 272 2.72 -16.42 -31.85
N LEU A 273 1.77 -15.81 -32.56
CA LEU A 273 0.57 -15.22 -31.96
C LEU A 273 -0.59 -16.18 -32.23
N SER A 274 -0.99 -16.95 -31.23
CA SER A 274 -2.07 -17.94 -31.36
C SER A 274 -3.43 -17.43 -30.87
N GLY A 275 -3.44 -16.35 -30.09
CA GLY A 275 -4.66 -15.63 -29.74
C GLY A 275 -5.32 -14.93 -30.95
N SER A 276 -6.56 -14.48 -30.77
CA SER A 276 -7.24 -13.61 -31.73
C SER A 276 -6.56 -12.24 -31.75
N ASN A 277 -6.28 -11.71 -32.94
CA ASN A 277 -5.65 -10.40 -33.12
C ASN A 277 -6.56 -9.52 -34.00
N THR A 278 -7.15 -8.47 -33.45
CA THR A 278 -8.16 -7.62 -34.14
C THR A 278 -7.99 -6.14 -33.91
#